data_AF-A0A7Z0TGT6-F1
#
_entry.id   AF-A0A7Z0TGT6-F1
#
_cell.length_a   1.000
_cell.length_b   1.000
_cell.length_c   1.000
_cell.angle_alpha   90.00
_cell.angle_beta   90.00
_cell.angle_gamma   90.00
#
_symmetry.space_group_name_H-M   'P 1'
#
loop_
_entity.id
_entity.type
_entity.pdbx_description
1 polymer ?
#
loop_
_entity_poly.entity_id
_entity_poly.type
_entity_poly.pdbx_seq_one_letter_code
_entity_poly.pdbx_strand_id
1 'polypeptide(L)'
;PAGADTWALRDCFASGISVGAPPDAFNARGQDWGLPPWRPDRLAETGYAPLRDLLRARFRHAGALRIDHVMGLFRLWWVPQGRPPTRGTYVRYDAEAMLAVLALEAHRAGAAVIGEDLGTVEPGVREALRDRGVLGTSVLWFERAWETDGRPLAPGSWRADCLATVTTHDLPPTASRIAHDHVDLRDRLGLLTRPAETERQEAAAELGEWLAELDGRGLLEGTREEDVVLALHRFLWRTPARLVGVWLPDGVGDRRPQNVPGTSDEYPNWRLPVADGEGRPVTLEEISSSPRLHALLAGLDEPVREHPEQDAPG
;
A
#
# COMPACT_ATOMS: atom_id res chain seq x y z
N PRO A 1 -17.11 -15.35 2.77
CA PRO A 1 -17.22 -16.17 4.00
C PRO A 1 -17.50 -17.69 3.85
N ALA A 2 -18.01 -18.19 2.71
CA ALA A 2 -18.40 -19.61 2.53
C ALA A 2 -17.52 -20.38 1.52
N GLY A 3 -16.20 -20.12 1.55
CA GLY A 3 -15.24 -20.72 0.61
C GLY A 3 -14.70 -22.08 1.08
N ALA A 4 -13.73 -22.60 0.33
CA ALA A 4 -13.10 -23.90 0.61
C ALA A 4 -12.44 -23.94 2.00
N ASP A 5 -11.69 -22.90 2.38
CA ASP A 5 -10.97 -22.86 3.66
C ASP A 5 -11.94 -22.85 4.85
N THR A 6 -13.04 -22.10 4.77
CA THR A 6 -14.04 -22.06 5.85
C THR A 6 -14.90 -23.31 5.90
N TRP A 7 -14.97 -24.07 4.80
CA TRP A 7 -15.54 -25.41 4.78
C TRP A 7 -14.61 -26.45 5.41
N ALA A 8 -13.33 -26.47 5.02
CA ALA A 8 -12.34 -27.47 5.43
C ALA A 8 -11.79 -27.24 6.86
N LEU A 9 -11.60 -25.98 7.24
CA LEU A 9 -11.02 -25.55 8.52
C LEU A 9 -12.06 -24.84 9.39
N ARG A 10 -13.32 -25.28 9.32
CA ARG A 10 -14.48 -24.62 9.94
C ARG A 10 -14.25 -24.23 11.39
N ASP A 11 -13.67 -25.13 12.18
CA ASP A 11 -13.43 -24.89 13.61
C ASP A 11 -12.41 -23.78 13.87
N CYS A 12 -11.53 -23.50 12.91
CA CYS A 12 -10.49 -22.49 13.03
C CYS A 12 -10.97 -21.08 12.61
N PHE A 13 -12.18 -20.92 12.07
CA PHE A 13 -12.74 -19.61 11.69
C PHE A 13 -13.88 -19.19 12.62
N ALA A 14 -13.97 -17.90 12.92
CA ALA A 14 -15.06 -17.34 13.70
C ALA A 14 -16.30 -17.10 12.81
N SER A 15 -17.26 -18.02 12.87
CA SER A 15 -18.53 -17.88 12.14
C SER A 15 -19.36 -16.70 12.66
N GLY A 16 -20.05 -16.00 11.76
CA GLY A 16 -20.88 -14.83 12.10
C GLY A 16 -20.09 -13.57 12.43
N ILE A 17 -18.78 -13.58 12.21
CA ILE A 17 -17.89 -12.42 12.35
C ILE A 17 -17.25 -12.14 11.00
N SER A 18 -17.06 -10.86 10.72
CA SER A 18 -16.27 -10.37 9.60
C SER A 18 -15.08 -9.55 10.10
N VAL A 19 -13.97 -9.59 9.37
CA VAL A 19 -12.84 -8.69 9.53
C VAL A 19 -13.17 -7.37 8.85
N GLY A 20 -12.73 -6.28 9.44
CA GLY A 20 -12.85 -4.96 8.85
C GLY A 20 -11.81 -3.99 9.37
N ALA A 21 -12.16 -2.71 9.31
CA ALA A 21 -11.40 -1.62 9.91
C ALA A 21 -12.37 -0.67 10.66
N PRO A 22 -11.94 -0.08 11.79
CA PRO A 22 -12.71 0.98 12.42
C PRO A 22 -12.81 2.20 11.49
N PRO A 23 -13.72 3.14 11.76
CA PRO A 23 -13.70 4.45 11.10
C PRO A 23 -12.34 5.14 11.22
N ASP A 24 -11.86 5.70 10.13
CA ASP A 24 -10.63 6.48 10.07
C ASP A 24 -10.79 7.75 9.22
N ALA A 25 -9.71 8.50 9.04
CA ALA A 25 -9.69 9.77 8.31
C ALA A 25 -10.07 9.63 6.82
N PHE A 26 -9.87 8.45 6.21
CA PHE A 26 -10.14 8.19 4.81
C PHE A 26 -11.51 7.55 4.59
N ASN A 27 -11.99 6.77 5.56
CA ASN A 27 -13.30 6.14 5.55
C ASN A 27 -14.00 6.31 6.90
N ALA A 28 -14.78 7.38 7.02
CA ALA A 28 -15.55 7.71 8.23
C ALA A 28 -16.64 6.67 8.59
N ARG A 29 -16.97 5.74 7.68
CA ARG A 29 -17.92 4.64 7.94
C ARG A 29 -17.25 3.38 8.48
N GLY A 30 -15.91 3.33 8.47
CA GLY A 30 -15.14 2.11 8.63
C GLY A 30 -15.34 1.15 7.47
N GLN A 31 -14.79 -0.05 7.57
CA GLN A 31 -14.84 -1.06 6.51
C GLN A 31 -15.27 -2.40 7.06
N ASP A 32 -16.06 -3.15 6.28
CA ASP A 32 -16.34 -4.57 6.47
C ASP A 32 -15.86 -5.29 5.21
N TRP A 33 -14.90 -6.20 5.35
CA TRP A 33 -14.26 -6.88 4.22
C TRP A 33 -14.93 -8.22 3.88
N GLY A 34 -15.94 -8.65 4.64
CA GLY A 34 -16.64 -9.93 4.42
C GLY A 34 -15.79 -11.19 4.65
N LEU A 35 -14.63 -11.05 5.31
CA LEU A 35 -13.67 -12.11 5.56
C LEU A 35 -13.86 -12.67 6.99
N PRO A 36 -14.11 -13.97 7.18
CA PRO A 36 -14.19 -14.52 8.53
C PRO A 36 -12.78 -14.57 9.14
N PRO A 37 -12.57 -14.04 10.36
CA PRO A 37 -11.26 -14.11 11.02
C PRO A 37 -10.96 -15.53 11.50
N TRP A 38 -9.67 -15.83 11.65
CA TRP A 38 -9.23 -16.99 12.41
C TRP A 38 -9.65 -16.86 13.88
N ARG A 39 -9.90 -17.98 14.53
CA ARG A 39 -10.09 -18.07 15.97
C ARG A 39 -8.72 -18.14 16.67
N PRO A 40 -8.34 -17.15 17.50
CA PRO A 40 -7.03 -17.16 18.15
C PRO A 40 -6.79 -18.40 19.03
N ASP A 41 -7.81 -18.84 19.75
CA ASP A 41 -7.79 -20.04 20.59
C ASP A 41 -7.54 -21.31 19.77
N ARG A 42 -8.23 -21.44 18.63
CA ARG A 42 -8.10 -22.61 17.75
C ARG A 42 -6.79 -22.62 16.95
N LEU A 43 -6.25 -21.46 16.60
CA LEU A 43 -4.90 -21.38 16.05
C LEU A 43 -3.86 -21.91 17.04
N ALA A 44 -3.96 -21.53 18.31
CA ALA A 44 -3.05 -22.04 19.34
C ALA A 44 -3.22 -23.55 19.57
N GLU A 45 -4.45 -24.06 19.71
CA GLU A 45 -4.73 -25.50 19.89
C GLU A 45 -4.24 -26.37 18.73
N THR A 46 -4.25 -25.85 17.50
CA THR A 46 -3.76 -26.54 16.31
C THR A 46 -2.26 -26.38 16.09
N GLY A 47 -1.54 -25.74 17.03
CA GLY A 47 -0.12 -25.44 16.89
C GLY A 47 0.19 -24.56 15.68
N TYR A 48 -0.73 -23.65 15.34
CA TYR A 48 -0.65 -22.72 14.20
C TYR A 48 -0.50 -23.40 12.83
N ALA A 49 -0.90 -24.68 12.72
CA ALA A 49 -0.82 -25.43 11.47
C ALA A 49 -1.47 -24.72 10.27
N PRO A 50 -2.67 -24.09 10.39
CA PRO A 50 -3.27 -23.39 9.26
C PRO A 50 -2.42 -22.22 8.73
N LEU A 51 -1.85 -21.40 9.63
CA LEU A 51 -0.96 -20.31 9.24
C LEU A 51 0.32 -20.84 8.58
N ARG A 52 0.96 -21.84 9.21
CA ARG A 52 2.18 -22.47 8.69
C ARG A 52 1.96 -23.01 7.28
N ASP A 53 0.86 -23.74 7.06
CA ASP A 53 0.60 -24.40 5.79
C ASP A 53 0.26 -23.40 4.69
N LEU A 54 -0.47 -22.31 5.02
CA LEU A 54 -0.68 -21.17 4.14
C LEU A 54 0.65 -20.54 3.73
N LEU A 55 1.50 -20.18 4.70
CA LEU A 55 2.77 -19.52 4.43
C LEU A 55 3.71 -20.40 3.61
N ARG A 56 3.83 -21.69 3.96
CA ARG A 56 4.63 -22.66 3.21
C ARG A 56 4.18 -22.78 1.76
N ALA A 57 2.87 -22.77 1.52
CA ALA A 57 2.33 -22.79 0.16
C ALA A 57 2.69 -21.52 -0.62
N ARG A 58 2.64 -20.35 0.01
CA ARG A 58 2.98 -19.06 -0.62
C ARG A 58 4.48 -18.90 -0.88
N PHE A 59 5.33 -19.31 0.05
CA PHE A 59 6.78 -19.21 -0.10
C PHE A 59 7.39 -20.21 -1.09
N ARG A 60 6.67 -21.27 -1.47
CA ARG A 60 7.18 -22.33 -2.34
C ARG A 60 7.84 -21.84 -3.63
N HIS A 61 7.34 -20.73 -4.19
CA HIS A 61 7.75 -20.21 -5.49
C HIS A 61 8.05 -18.71 -5.49
N ALA A 62 8.29 -18.11 -4.31
CA ALA A 62 8.46 -16.67 -4.16
C ALA A 62 9.72 -16.33 -3.36
N GLY A 63 10.55 -15.41 -3.88
CA GLY A 63 11.72 -14.88 -3.16
C GLY A 63 11.37 -13.80 -2.13
N ALA A 64 10.14 -13.29 -2.15
CA ALA A 64 9.61 -12.39 -1.14
C ALA A 64 8.08 -12.57 -1.03
N LEU A 65 7.54 -12.32 0.16
CA LEU A 65 6.09 -12.32 0.41
C LEU A 65 5.66 -11.02 1.07
N ARG A 66 4.69 -10.33 0.45
CA ARG A 66 3.99 -9.21 1.08
C ARG A 66 2.84 -9.75 1.93
N ILE A 67 2.83 -9.46 3.22
CA ILE A 67 1.72 -9.72 4.14
C ILE A 67 0.82 -8.50 4.15
N ASP A 68 -0.35 -8.64 3.54
CA ASP A 68 -1.39 -7.62 3.58
C ASP A 68 -1.93 -7.44 5.00
N HIS A 69 -2.16 -6.21 5.43
CA HIS A 69 -2.62 -5.86 6.78
C HIS A 69 -1.84 -6.60 7.87
N VAL A 70 -0.51 -6.38 7.95
CA VAL A 70 0.38 -7.16 8.83
C VAL A 70 0.00 -7.03 10.32
N MET A 71 -0.70 -5.95 10.68
CA MET A 71 -1.33 -5.75 11.98
C MET A 71 -2.24 -6.92 12.38
N GLY A 72 -2.79 -7.66 11.41
CA GLY A 72 -3.62 -8.86 11.63
C GLY A 72 -2.92 -10.00 12.35
N LEU A 73 -1.58 -10.00 12.39
CA LEU A 73 -0.80 -10.92 13.23
C LEU A 73 -0.86 -10.57 14.72
N PHE A 74 -1.25 -9.34 15.06
CA PHE A 74 -1.35 -8.81 16.42
C PHE A 74 -2.80 -8.70 16.88
N ARG A 75 -3.65 -8.09 16.05
CA ARG A 75 -5.07 -7.90 16.32
C ARG A 75 -5.84 -7.66 15.03
N LEU A 76 -7.12 -8.04 15.01
CA LEU A 76 -8.03 -7.71 13.92
C LEU A 76 -9.28 -7.02 14.47
N TRP A 77 -9.83 -6.08 13.69
CA TRP A 77 -11.12 -5.47 13.98
C TRP A 77 -12.24 -6.43 13.56
N TRP A 78 -12.93 -6.99 14.54
CA TRP A 78 -14.01 -7.94 14.35
C TRP A 78 -15.35 -7.22 14.35
N VAL A 79 -16.09 -7.37 13.26
CA VAL A 79 -17.43 -6.81 13.07
C VAL A 79 -18.44 -7.96 13.13
N PRO A 80 -19.40 -7.96 14.09
CA PRO A 80 -20.46 -8.95 14.09
C PRO A 80 -21.33 -8.84 12.84
N GLN A 81 -21.66 -9.96 12.21
CA GLN A 81 -22.45 -9.98 10.98
C GLN A 81 -23.79 -9.24 11.17
N GLY A 82 -24.14 -8.41 10.19
CA GLY A 82 -25.35 -7.57 10.23
C GLY A 82 -25.22 -6.31 11.10
N ARG A 83 -24.03 -6.01 11.63
CA ARG A 83 -23.73 -4.73 12.31
C ARG A 83 -22.81 -3.87 11.44
N PRO A 84 -22.89 -2.53 11.55
CA PRO A 84 -21.97 -1.65 10.84
C PRO A 84 -20.54 -1.76 11.41
N PRO A 85 -19.49 -1.43 10.63
CA PRO A 85 -18.09 -1.46 11.08
C PRO A 85 -17.82 -0.65 12.35
N THR A 86 -18.60 0.40 12.58
CA THR A 86 -18.58 1.23 13.81
C THR A 86 -18.91 0.47 15.09
N ARG A 87 -19.42 -0.77 14.99
CA ARG A 87 -19.79 -1.64 16.11
C ARG A 87 -18.85 -2.84 16.26
N GLY A 88 -17.69 -2.81 15.61
CA GLY A 88 -16.66 -3.83 15.81
C GLY A 88 -15.84 -3.62 17.08
N THR A 89 -14.86 -4.51 17.30
CA THR A 89 -13.87 -4.39 18.36
C THR A 89 -12.57 -5.09 17.96
N TYR A 90 -11.45 -4.71 18.56
CA TYR A 90 -10.18 -5.42 18.35
C TYR A 90 -10.15 -6.73 19.14
N VAL A 91 -9.88 -7.82 18.43
CA VAL A 91 -9.56 -9.13 19.02
C VAL A 91 -8.07 -9.40 18.81
N ARG A 92 -7.37 -9.71 19.90
CA ARG A 92 -5.92 -9.95 19.91
C ARG A 92 -5.57 -11.37 19.48
N TYR A 93 -4.44 -11.50 18.82
CA TYR A 93 -3.76 -12.73 18.49
C TYR A 93 -2.46 -12.82 19.29
N ASP A 94 -1.93 -14.03 19.39
CA ASP A 94 -0.58 -14.24 19.92
C ASP A 94 0.45 -13.83 18.86
N ALA A 95 0.82 -12.54 18.87
CA ALA A 95 1.74 -11.97 17.90
C ALA A 95 3.11 -12.64 17.93
N GLU A 96 3.58 -13.09 19.10
CA GLU A 96 4.87 -13.76 19.22
C GLU A 96 4.87 -15.06 18.41
N ALA A 97 3.88 -15.91 18.63
CA ALA A 97 3.74 -17.17 17.91
C ALA A 97 3.48 -16.96 16.41
N MET A 98 2.58 -16.04 16.05
CA MET A 98 2.24 -15.74 14.65
C MET A 98 3.46 -15.23 13.87
N LEU A 99 4.24 -14.31 14.46
CA LEU A 99 5.46 -13.79 13.85
C LEU A 99 6.59 -14.83 13.84
N ALA A 100 6.69 -15.70 14.84
CA ALA A 100 7.68 -16.79 14.87
C ALA A 100 7.42 -17.80 13.73
N VAL A 101 6.16 -18.17 13.49
CA VAL A 101 5.78 -19.03 12.36
C VAL A 101 6.11 -18.36 11.03
N LEU A 102 5.81 -17.06 10.89
CA LEU A 102 6.15 -16.28 9.70
C LEU A 102 7.65 -16.25 9.42
N ALA A 103 8.44 -15.86 10.41
CA ALA A 103 9.89 -15.76 10.29
C ALA A 103 10.53 -17.14 10.00
N LEU A 104 10.04 -18.22 10.63
CA LEU A 104 10.55 -19.56 10.42
C LEU A 104 10.28 -20.07 9.00
N GLU A 105 9.06 -19.92 8.49
CA GLU A 105 8.73 -20.38 7.14
C GLU A 105 9.42 -19.50 6.07
N ALA A 106 9.58 -18.19 6.31
CA ALA A 106 10.37 -17.31 5.45
C ALA A 106 11.86 -17.72 5.42
N HIS A 107 12.46 -17.98 6.59
CA HIS A 107 13.85 -18.45 6.70
C HIS A 107 14.06 -19.78 5.98
N ARG A 108 13.15 -20.74 6.15
CA ARG A 108 13.20 -22.04 5.45
C ARG A 108 13.15 -21.91 3.93
N ALA A 109 12.43 -20.92 3.43
CA ALA A 109 12.33 -20.64 2.01
C ALA A 109 13.46 -19.75 1.47
N GLY A 110 14.28 -19.14 2.34
CA GLY A 110 15.24 -18.12 1.95
C GLY A 110 14.57 -16.88 1.35
N ALA A 111 13.36 -16.54 1.81
CA ALA A 111 12.54 -15.48 1.26
C ALA A 111 12.44 -14.27 2.19
N ALA A 112 12.33 -13.07 1.61
CA ALA A 112 12.07 -11.84 2.35
C ALA A 112 10.57 -11.71 2.73
N VAL A 113 10.28 -10.91 3.74
CA VAL A 113 8.91 -10.58 4.15
C VAL A 113 8.73 -9.07 4.17
N ILE A 114 7.64 -8.60 3.58
CA ILE A 114 7.22 -7.19 3.60
C ILE A 114 5.86 -7.14 4.26
N GLY A 115 5.76 -6.56 5.46
CA GLY A 115 4.51 -6.30 6.14
C GLY A 115 3.92 -4.97 5.67
N GLU A 116 2.71 -5.00 5.11
CA GLU A 116 1.96 -3.77 4.89
C GLU A 116 1.51 -3.22 6.26
N ASP A 117 2.14 -2.10 6.66
CA ASP A 117 1.98 -1.46 7.96
C ASP A 117 1.45 -0.02 7.83
N LEU A 118 0.41 0.15 7.01
CA LEU A 118 -0.28 1.41 6.78
C LEU A 118 -1.53 1.54 7.69
N GLY A 119 -2.04 2.77 7.80
CA GLY A 119 -3.22 3.07 8.59
C GLY A 119 -2.93 3.11 10.10
N THR A 120 -3.83 2.55 10.90
CA THR A 120 -3.77 2.64 12.37
C THR A 120 -2.89 1.53 12.96
N VAL A 121 -1.60 1.80 13.08
CA VAL A 121 -0.60 0.87 13.63
C VAL A 121 -0.51 1.03 15.15
N GLU A 122 -0.63 -0.07 15.91
CA GLU A 122 -0.47 -0.05 17.38
C GLU A 122 1.01 0.17 17.76
N PRO A 123 1.30 0.95 18.83
CA PRO A 123 2.66 1.09 19.33
C PRO A 123 3.32 -0.28 19.58
N GLY A 124 4.58 -0.44 19.19
CA GLY A 124 5.32 -1.70 19.34
C GLY A 124 5.23 -2.65 18.14
N VAL A 125 4.25 -2.47 17.24
CA VAL A 125 4.10 -3.35 16.05
C VAL A 125 5.29 -3.21 15.12
N ARG A 126 5.69 -1.97 14.78
CA ARG A 126 6.81 -1.72 13.85
C ARG A 126 8.13 -2.23 14.41
N GLU A 127 8.34 -2.07 15.71
CA GLU A 127 9.50 -2.60 16.42
C GLU A 127 9.52 -4.13 16.36
N ALA A 128 8.41 -4.79 16.67
CA ALA A 128 8.31 -6.26 16.65
C ALA A 128 8.52 -6.87 15.25
N LEU A 129 8.10 -6.16 14.19
CA LEU A 129 8.34 -6.52 12.79
C LEU A 129 9.83 -6.38 12.44
N ARG A 130 10.42 -5.20 12.73
CA ARG A 130 11.83 -4.91 12.48
C ARG A 130 12.75 -5.90 13.18
N ASP A 131 12.48 -6.21 14.46
CA ASP A 131 13.28 -7.13 15.26
C ASP A 131 13.28 -8.58 14.69
N ARG A 132 12.35 -8.89 13.79
CA ARG A 132 12.26 -10.18 13.07
C ARG A 132 12.64 -10.09 11.60
N GLY A 133 13.16 -8.95 11.16
CA GLY A 133 13.58 -8.72 9.77
C GLY A 133 12.41 -8.61 8.79
N VAL A 134 11.20 -8.28 9.26
CA VAL A 134 10.07 -7.97 8.38
C VAL A 134 10.18 -6.52 7.94
N LEU A 135 10.30 -6.29 6.63
CA LEU A 135 10.33 -4.96 6.03
C LEU A 135 8.95 -4.30 6.14
N GLY A 136 8.89 -2.99 6.34
CA GLY A 136 7.62 -2.24 6.25
C GLY A 136 7.28 -1.80 4.82
N THR A 137 6.22 -1.01 4.65
CA THR A 137 5.82 -0.39 3.37
C THR A 137 5.68 1.13 3.44
N SER A 138 6.56 1.88 2.78
CA SER A 138 6.48 3.34 2.71
C SER A 138 5.83 3.78 1.40
N VAL A 139 4.73 4.51 1.48
CA VAL A 139 4.01 5.02 0.30
C VAL A 139 4.15 6.54 0.28
N LEU A 140 4.70 7.08 -0.81
CA LEU A 140 5.09 8.49 -0.93
C LEU A 140 4.03 9.46 -0.40
N TRP A 141 2.78 9.31 -0.84
CA TRP A 141 1.69 10.20 -0.44
C TRP A 141 1.42 10.24 1.08
N PHE A 142 1.88 9.24 1.84
CA PHE A 142 1.65 9.15 3.29
C PHE A 142 2.88 9.54 4.12
N GLU A 143 4.07 9.60 3.53
CA GLU A 143 5.34 9.88 4.20
C GLU A 143 5.51 11.40 4.44
N ARG A 144 4.85 11.87 5.49
CA ARG A 144 4.79 13.28 5.89
C ARG A 144 5.09 13.45 7.37
N ALA A 145 5.60 14.62 7.75
CA ALA A 145 5.99 14.96 9.12
C ALA A 145 4.77 15.30 10.00
N TRP A 146 3.82 14.36 10.12
CA TRP A 146 2.50 14.56 10.76
C TRP A 146 2.56 15.03 12.22
N GLU A 147 3.65 14.76 12.93
CA GLU A 147 3.86 15.22 14.31
C GLU A 147 4.33 16.69 14.41
N THR A 148 4.67 17.31 13.27
CA THR A 148 5.23 18.67 13.21
C THR A 148 4.41 19.56 12.27
N ASP A 149 4.97 19.99 11.14
CA ASP A 149 4.33 20.87 10.17
C ASP A 149 3.54 20.12 9.09
N GLY A 150 3.59 18.79 9.12
CA GLY A 150 2.96 17.93 8.15
C GLY A 150 3.67 17.90 6.80
N ARG A 151 4.78 18.59 6.53
CA ARG A 151 5.36 18.61 5.17
C ARG A 151 5.84 17.23 4.69
N PRO A 152 5.98 17.02 3.36
CA PRO A 152 6.68 15.84 2.82
C PRO A 152 7.99 15.56 3.56
N LEU A 153 8.22 14.30 3.94
CA LEU A 153 9.48 13.92 4.57
C LEU A 153 10.61 13.93 3.54
N ALA A 154 11.74 14.55 3.89
CA ALA A 154 12.98 14.44 3.12
C ALA A 154 13.38 12.96 2.90
N PRO A 155 14.01 12.59 1.76
CA PRO A 155 14.36 11.20 1.46
C PRO A 155 15.17 10.51 2.56
N GLY A 156 16.15 11.22 3.14
CA GLY A 156 17.00 10.70 4.22
C GLY A 156 16.27 10.43 5.54
N SER A 157 15.06 11.00 5.71
CA SER A 157 14.21 10.80 6.89
C SER A 157 13.26 9.61 6.75
N TRP A 158 13.21 8.96 5.58
CA TRP A 158 12.43 7.74 5.40
C TRP A 158 13.10 6.57 6.12
N ARG A 159 12.30 5.59 6.52
CA ARG A 159 12.83 4.35 7.11
C ARG A 159 13.63 3.55 6.08
N ALA A 160 14.70 2.89 6.54
CA ALA A 160 15.53 2.06 5.68
C ALA A 160 14.90 0.68 5.39
N ASP A 161 14.41 0.00 6.42
CA ASP A 161 13.91 -1.38 6.30
C ASP A 161 12.47 -1.43 5.78
N CYS A 162 12.26 -0.96 4.54
CA CYS A 162 10.98 -0.97 3.87
C CYS A 162 11.05 -1.22 2.37
N LEU A 163 9.87 -1.52 1.81
CA LEU A 163 9.54 -1.31 0.40
C LEU A 163 8.96 0.11 0.24
N ALA A 164 9.65 0.97 -0.48
CA ALA A 164 9.16 2.29 -0.86
C ALA A 164 8.42 2.25 -2.20
N THR A 165 7.29 2.95 -2.32
CA THR A 165 6.49 3.04 -3.56
C THR A 165 5.86 4.41 -3.71
N VAL A 166 5.66 4.87 -4.94
CA VAL A 166 4.93 6.12 -5.19
C VAL A 166 3.45 5.92 -4.86
N THR A 167 2.86 4.84 -5.37
CA THR A 167 1.45 4.51 -5.21
C THR A 167 1.26 3.00 -4.99
N THR A 168 0.02 2.58 -4.73
CA THR A 168 -0.36 1.17 -4.58
C THR A 168 -1.55 0.86 -5.49
N HIS A 169 -1.97 -0.40 -5.54
CA HIS A 169 -3.16 -0.80 -6.29
C HIS A 169 -4.48 -0.24 -5.72
N ASP A 170 -4.48 0.18 -4.44
CA ASP A 170 -5.62 0.79 -3.75
C ASP A 170 -5.65 2.32 -3.87
N LEU A 171 -4.59 2.91 -4.43
CA LEU A 171 -4.46 4.32 -4.63
C LEU A 171 -4.57 4.67 -6.11
N PRO A 172 -4.89 5.94 -6.44
CA PRO A 172 -4.91 6.36 -7.83
C PRO A 172 -3.52 6.20 -8.45
N PRO A 173 -3.43 5.83 -9.75
CA PRO A 173 -2.17 5.89 -10.49
C PRO A 173 -1.56 7.28 -10.43
N THR A 174 -0.24 7.39 -10.55
CA THR A 174 0.48 8.65 -10.37
C THR A 174 0.01 9.70 -11.39
N ALA A 175 -0.23 9.29 -12.64
CA ALA A 175 -0.81 10.13 -13.68
C ALA A 175 -2.21 10.68 -13.31
N SER A 176 -3.05 9.87 -12.65
CA SER A 176 -4.39 10.27 -12.17
C SER A 176 -4.31 11.26 -11.00
N ARG A 177 -3.28 11.13 -10.15
CA ARG A 177 -2.97 12.09 -9.08
C ARG A 177 -2.56 13.44 -9.65
N ILE A 178 -1.62 13.45 -10.59
CA ILE A 178 -1.11 14.66 -11.26
C ILE A 178 -2.24 15.40 -11.98
N ALA A 179 -3.14 14.69 -12.64
CA ALA A 179 -4.25 15.30 -13.36
C ALA A 179 -5.50 15.57 -12.50
N HIS A 180 -5.49 15.17 -11.22
CA HIS A 180 -6.60 15.27 -10.28
C HIS A 180 -7.88 14.46 -10.61
N ASP A 181 -7.87 13.62 -11.66
CA ASP A 181 -9.04 12.81 -12.06
C ASP A 181 -9.60 11.92 -10.94
N HIS A 182 -8.73 11.52 -10.01
CA HIS A 182 -9.10 10.66 -8.90
C HIS A 182 -10.13 11.31 -7.96
N VAL A 183 -10.13 12.65 -7.83
CA VAL A 183 -11.13 13.37 -7.06
C VAL A 183 -12.48 13.30 -7.76
N ASP A 184 -12.51 13.57 -9.07
CA ASP A 184 -13.73 13.51 -9.86
C ASP A 184 -14.30 12.09 -9.95
N LEU A 185 -13.43 11.07 -9.99
CA LEU A 185 -13.87 9.67 -9.92
C LEU A 185 -14.54 9.38 -8.58
N ARG A 186 -13.94 9.77 -7.46
CA ARG A 186 -14.52 9.59 -6.12
C ARG A 186 -15.84 10.35 -5.97
N ASP A 187 -15.95 11.55 -6.54
CA ASP A 187 -17.18 12.35 -6.57
C ASP A 187 -18.30 11.62 -7.33
N ARG A 188 -18.02 11.15 -8.55
CA ARG A 188 -18.99 10.39 -9.37
C ARG A 188 -19.48 9.11 -8.69
N LEU A 189 -18.62 8.50 -7.86
CA LEU A 189 -18.95 7.29 -7.10
C LEU A 189 -19.62 7.60 -5.75
N GLY A 190 -19.83 8.87 -5.40
CA GLY A 190 -20.47 9.27 -4.14
C GLY A 190 -19.62 8.97 -2.90
N LEU A 191 -18.29 8.94 -3.05
CA LEU A 191 -17.34 8.58 -1.99
C LEU A 191 -16.81 9.79 -1.20
N LEU A 192 -17.08 11.01 -1.65
CA LEU A 192 -16.63 12.22 -0.97
C LEU A 192 -17.54 12.56 0.21
N THR A 193 -16.92 12.86 1.36
CA THR A 193 -17.63 13.33 2.56
C THR A 193 -17.68 14.86 2.67
N ARG A 194 -16.93 15.55 1.80
CA ARG A 194 -16.85 17.01 1.70
C ARG A 194 -17.16 17.45 0.27
N PRO A 195 -17.46 18.73 0.02
CA PRO A 195 -17.69 19.22 -1.32
C PRO A 195 -16.51 18.92 -2.25
N ALA A 196 -16.78 18.46 -3.48
CA ALA A 196 -15.76 18.10 -4.46
C ALA A 196 -14.75 19.23 -4.73
N GLU A 197 -15.19 20.48 -4.63
CA GLU A 197 -14.30 21.63 -4.81
C GLU A 197 -13.26 21.75 -3.70
N THR A 198 -13.62 21.48 -2.45
CA THR A 198 -12.68 21.45 -1.33
C THR A 198 -11.67 20.32 -1.51
N GLU A 199 -12.13 19.13 -1.91
CA GLU A 199 -11.27 17.97 -2.16
C GLU A 199 -10.30 18.23 -3.33
N ARG A 200 -10.74 18.91 -4.39
CA ARG A 200 -9.86 19.31 -5.51
C ARG A 200 -8.79 20.30 -5.08
N GLN A 201 -9.16 21.30 -4.27
CA GLN A 201 -8.21 22.28 -3.75
C GLN A 201 -7.15 21.64 -2.86
N GLU A 202 -7.54 20.70 -1.99
CA GLU A 202 -6.60 19.98 -1.14
C GLU A 202 -5.70 19.03 -1.95
N ALA A 203 -6.24 18.32 -2.93
CA ALA A 203 -5.44 17.48 -3.82
C ALA A 203 -4.43 18.29 -4.65
N ALA A 204 -4.81 19.50 -5.08
CA ALA A 204 -3.90 20.43 -5.75
C ALA A 204 -2.82 20.99 -4.81
N ALA A 205 -3.17 21.30 -3.56
CA ALA A 205 -2.20 21.73 -2.55
C ALA A 205 -1.21 20.63 -2.20
N GLU A 206 -1.68 19.40 -1.97
CA GLU A 206 -0.84 18.22 -1.68
C GLU A 206 0.15 17.96 -2.83
N LEU A 207 -0.32 18.00 -4.08
CA LEU A 207 0.55 17.86 -5.25
C LEU A 207 1.55 19.02 -5.33
N GLY A 208 1.12 20.25 -5.09
CA GLY A 208 1.98 21.44 -5.13
C GLY A 208 3.13 21.38 -4.11
N GLU A 209 2.88 20.85 -2.91
CA GLU A 209 3.93 20.64 -1.91
C GLU A 209 4.96 19.60 -2.36
N TRP A 210 4.51 18.48 -2.94
CA TRP A 210 5.41 17.48 -3.51
C TRP A 210 6.21 18.03 -4.69
N LEU A 211 5.58 18.79 -5.58
CA LEU A 211 6.29 19.44 -6.69
C LEU A 211 7.36 20.42 -6.19
N ALA A 212 7.07 21.19 -5.13
CA ALA A 212 8.05 22.08 -4.51
C ALA A 212 9.22 21.31 -3.86
N GLU A 213 8.94 20.17 -3.21
CA GLU A 213 9.99 19.30 -2.64
C GLU A 213 10.88 18.70 -3.74
N LEU A 214 10.29 18.27 -4.86
CA LEU A 214 11.04 17.74 -6.01
C LEU A 214 11.89 18.82 -6.68
N ASP A 215 11.33 20.02 -6.88
CA ASP A 215 12.02 21.17 -7.46
C ASP A 215 13.17 21.65 -6.58
N GLY A 216 12.93 21.80 -5.26
CA GLY A 216 13.95 22.19 -4.28
C GLY A 216 15.16 21.25 -4.23
N ARG A 217 14.99 20.01 -4.70
CA ARG A 217 16.03 18.97 -4.80
C ARG A 217 16.64 18.81 -6.19
N GLY A 218 16.20 19.59 -7.17
CA GLY A 218 16.61 19.49 -8.57
C GLY A 218 16.18 18.20 -9.25
N LEU A 219 15.11 17.55 -8.78
CA LEU A 219 14.59 16.31 -9.35
C LEU A 219 13.64 16.54 -10.51
N LEU A 220 13.01 17.73 -10.57
CA LEU A 220 12.02 18.07 -11.57
C LEU A 220 12.69 18.68 -12.82
N GLU A 221 12.63 17.97 -13.95
CA GLU A 221 13.26 18.40 -15.21
C GLU A 221 12.30 19.13 -16.17
N GLY A 222 11.01 19.12 -15.87
CA GLY A 222 9.96 19.70 -16.70
C GLY A 222 8.60 19.61 -16.04
N THR A 223 7.58 20.08 -16.75
CA THR A 223 6.20 20.13 -16.25
C THR A 223 5.29 19.09 -16.88
N ARG A 224 5.80 18.22 -17.76
CA ARG A 224 4.99 17.14 -18.33
C ARG A 224 4.72 16.11 -17.23
N GLU A 225 3.60 15.41 -17.35
CA GLU A 225 3.25 14.33 -16.44
C GLU A 225 4.39 13.30 -16.29
N GLU A 226 5.03 12.91 -17.39
CA GLU A 226 6.17 11.98 -17.40
C GLU A 226 7.37 12.51 -16.61
N ASP A 227 7.64 13.81 -16.66
CA ASP A 227 8.76 14.44 -15.95
C ASP A 227 8.50 14.39 -14.43
N VAL A 228 7.26 14.64 -14.01
CA VAL A 228 6.82 14.54 -12.61
C VAL A 228 6.85 13.09 -12.12
N VAL A 229 6.37 12.14 -12.92
CA VAL A 229 6.42 10.70 -12.60
C VAL A 229 7.86 10.25 -12.39
N LEU A 230 8.77 10.59 -13.31
CA LEU A 230 10.19 10.27 -13.18
C LEU A 230 10.80 10.90 -11.93
N ALA A 231 10.50 12.17 -11.65
CA ALA A 231 11.00 12.86 -10.45
C ALA A 231 10.54 12.18 -9.14
N LEU A 232 9.28 11.74 -9.06
CA LEU A 232 8.75 11.00 -7.92
C LEU A 232 9.45 9.65 -7.72
N HIS A 233 9.73 8.90 -8.79
CA HIS A 233 10.47 7.63 -8.67
C HIS A 233 11.96 7.87 -8.33
N ARG A 234 12.59 8.91 -8.89
CA ARG A 234 13.96 9.32 -8.51
C ARG A 234 14.05 9.75 -7.04
N PHE A 235 13.01 10.38 -6.51
CA PHE A 235 12.94 10.70 -5.09
C PHE A 235 13.06 9.44 -4.24
N LEU A 236 12.34 8.35 -4.59
CA LEU A 236 12.42 7.08 -3.86
C LEU A 236 13.84 6.49 -3.90
N TRP A 237 14.57 6.65 -5.01
CA TRP A 237 15.98 6.23 -5.14
C TRP A 237 16.93 6.97 -4.20
N ARG A 238 16.55 8.16 -3.72
CA ARG A 238 17.32 8.91 -2.72
C ARG A 238 16.97 8.53 -1.28
N THR A 239 15.95 7.70 -1.07
CA THR A 239 15.60 7.19 0.28
C THR A 239 16.55 6.06 0.67
N PRO A 240 16.74 5.77 1.98
CA PRO A 240 17.50 4.61 2.42
C PRO A 240 16.74 3.28 2.28
N ALA A 241 15.59 3.27 1.58
CA ALA A 241 14.73 2.09 1.46
C ALA A 241 15.48 0.90 0.85
N ARG A 242 15.34 -0.28 1.47
CA ARG A 242 15.94 -1.55 1.01
C ARG A 242 15.40 -2.00 -0.34
N LEU A 243 14.13 -1.73 -0.58
CA LEU A 243 13.43 -2.08 -1.81
C LEU A 243 12.65 -0.87 -2.27
N VAL A 244 12.51 -0.73 -3.58
CA VAL A 244 11.62 0.26 -4.16
C VAL A 244 10.82 -0.40 -5.28
N GLY A 245 9.52 -0.13 -5.30
CA GLY A 245 8.60 -0.65 -6.28
C GLY A 245 8.23 0.39 -7.34
N VAL A 246 8.37 0.00 -8.61
CA VAL A 246 7.84 0.76 -9.75
C VAL A 246 6.46 0.23 -10.09
N TRP A 247 5.47 1.12 -10.10
CA TRP A 247 4.10 0.77 -10.46
C TRP A 247 3.97 0.71 -11.99
N LEU A 248 3.72 -0.48 -12.54
CA LEU A 248 3.74 -0.70 -13.99
C LEU A 248 2.86 0.28 -14.80
N PRO A 249 1.63 0.62 -14.36
CA PRO A 249 0.82 1.67 -14.98
C PRO A 249 1.51 3.03 -15.20
N ASP A 250 2.45 3.42 -14.33
CA ASP A 250 3.17 4.70 -14.49
C ASP A 250 4.08 4.67 -15.73
N GLY A 251 4.56 3.49 -16.14
CA GLY A 251 5.38 3.29 -17.33
C GLY A 251 4.61 3.28 -18.65
N VAL A 252 3.27 3.28 -18.60
CA VAL A 252 2.39 3.30 -19.79
C VAL A 252 1.36 4.44 -19.74
N GLY A 253 1.25 5.14 -18.61
CA GLY A 253 0.36 6.29 -18.45
C GLY A 253 -1.07 5.93 -18.08
N ASP A 254 -1.35 4.70 -17.63
CA ASP A 254 -2.72 4.33 -17.26
C ASP A 254 -3.20 5.19 -16.08
N ARG A 255 -4.28 5.94 -16.29
CA ARG A 255 -4.89 6.82 -15.28
C ARG A 255 -6.00 6.14 -14.49
N ARG A 256 -6.35 4.90 -14.83
CA ARG A 256 -7.49 4.19 -14.23
C ARG A 256 -7.00 3.40 -13.01
N PRO A 257 -7.54 3.61 -11.81
CA PRO A 257 -7.17 2.81 -10.64
C PRO A 257 -7.59 1.37 -10.80
N GLN A 258 -6.78 0.43 -10.30
CA GLN A 258 -7.13 -0.99 -10.33
C GLN A 258 -8.23 -1.34 -9.32
N ASN A 259 -8.19 -0.65 -8.18
CA ASN A 259 -9.17 -0.76 -7.12
C ASN A 259 -9.51 0.64 -6.58
N VAL A 260 -10.78 0.87 -6.26
CA VAL A 260 -11.27 2.05 -5.55
C VAL A 260 -11.83 1.57 -4.21
N PRO A 261 -11.07 1.67 -3.11
CA PRO A 261 -11.52 1.20 -1.80
C PRO A 261 -12.88 1.78 -1.40
N GLY A 262 -13.71 0.95 -0.79
CA GLY A 262 -15.08 1.31 -0.40
C GLY A 262 -16.12 1.17 -1.52
N THR A 263 -15.77 0.58 -2.66
CA THR A 263 -16.70 0.23 -3.74
C THR A 263 -16.78 -1.28 -3.95
N SER A 264 -17.88 -1.74 -4.51
CA SER A 264 -18.13 -3.12 -4.92
C SER A 264 -18.46 -3.16 -6.41
N ASP A 265 -19.73 -2.96 -6.78
CA ASP A 265 -20.21 -2.99 -8.16
C ASP A 265 -20.22 -1.60 -8.82
N GLU A 266 -19.95 -0.54 -8.05
CA GLU A 266 -19.90 0.84 -8.52
C GLU A 266 -18.70 1.12 -9.42
N TYR A 267 -17.61 0.36 -9.27
CA TYR A 267 -16.40 0.44 -10.08
C TYR A 267 -15.94 -0.97 -10.51
N PRO A 268 -15.37 -1.17 -11.72
CA PRO A 268 -14.87 -2.47 -12.16
C PRO A 268 -13.54 -2.86 -11.48
N ASN A 269 -13.53 -2.90 -10.15
CA ASN A 269 -12.38 -3.28 -9.33
C ASN A 269 -11.83 -4.64 -9.79
N TRP A 270 -10.50 -4.73 -9.94
CA TRP A 270 -9.78 -5.97 -10.31
C TRP A 270 -10.12 -6.54 -11.69
N ARG A 271 -10.86 -5.79 -12.52
CA ARG A 271 -11.31 -6.23 -13.86
C ARG A 271 -10.62 -5.46 -14.98
N LEU A 272 -9.87 -4.40 -14.66
CA LEU A 272 -9.21 -3.59 -15.67
C LEU A 272 -7.87 -4.22 -16.09
N PRO A 273 -7.64 -4.39 -17.40
CA PRO A 273 -6.30 -4.66 -17.91
C PRO A 273 -5.48 -3.38 -17.85
N VAL A 274 -4.15 -3.51 -17.77
CA VAL A 274 -3.23 -2.38 -17.96
C VAL A 274 -3.47 -1.76 -19.34
N ALA A 275 -3.58 -0.43 -19.39
CA ALA A 275 -3.77 0.34 -20.61
C ALA A 275 -2.77 1.50 -20.75
N ASP A 276 -2.75 2.13 -21.92
CA ASP A 276 -2.09 3.42 -22.14
C ASP A 276 -2.90 4.60 -21.56
N GLY A 277 -2.38 5.82 -21.74
CA GLY A 277 -3.00 7.06 -21.27
C GLY A 277 -4.37 7.36 -21.88
N GLU A 278 -4.67 6.78 -23.03
CA GLU A 278 -5.97 6.84 -23.70
C GLU A 278 -6.93 5.74 -23.24
N GLY A 279 -6.49 4.83 -22.37
CA GLY A 279 -7.29 3.75 -21.82
C GLY A 279 -7.42 2.53 -22.73
N ARG A 280 -6.60 2.41 -23.78
CA ARG A 280 -6.53 1.22 -24.64
C ARG A 280 -5.67 0.14 -23.97
N PRO A 281 -6.20 -1.08 -23.75
CA PRO A 281 -5.43 -2.17 -23.17
C PRO A 281 -4.15 -2.45 -23.95
N VAL A 282 -3.05 -2.68 -23.23
CA VAL A 282 -1.73 -2.95 -23.82
C VAL A 282 -1.27 -4.38 -23.54
N THR A 283 -0.62 -5.02 -24.51
CA THR A 283 -0.05 -6.36 -24.35
C THR A 283 1.28 -6.32 -23.59
N LEU A 284 1.78 -7.49 -23.17
CA LEU A 284 3.09 -7.58 -22.54
C LEU A 284 4.21 -7.10 -23.46
N GLU A 285 4.13 -7.37 -24.76
CA GLU A 285 5.10 -6.92 -25.77
C GLU A 285 5.07 -5.40 -25.93
N GLU A 286 3.88 -4.79 -25.94
CA GLU A 286 3.72 -3.33 -25.98
C GLU A 286 4.26 -2.68 -24.70
N ILE A 287 3.98 -3.24 -23.52
CA ILE A 287 4.54 -2.78 -22.24
C ILE A 287 6.07 -2.89 -22.25
N SER A 288 6.60 -4.05 -22.65
CA SER A 288 8.05 -4.32 -22.65
C SER A 288 8.82 -3.54 -23.71
N SER A 289 8.13 -2.96 -24.68
CA SER A 289 8.71 -2.10 -25.72
C SER A 289 8.35 -0.63 -25.54
N SER A 290 7.62 -0.28 -24.47
CA SER A 290 7.14 1.07 -24.19
C SER A 290 8.31 2.05 -24.06
N PRO A 291 8.42 3.05 -24.94
CA PRO A 291 9.43 4.09 -24.83
C PRO A 291 9.33 4.84 -23.50
N ARG A 292 8.11 5.02 -22.99
CA ARG A 292 7.84 5.66 -21.70
C ARG A 292 8.36 4.83 -20.52
N LEU A 293 8.13 3.52 -20.50
CA LEU A 293 8.65 2.65 -19.45
C LEU A 293 10.18 2.60 -19.50
N HIS A 294 10.77 2.49 -20.69
CA HIS A 294 12.22 2.52 -20.86
C HIS A 294 12.83 3.85 -20.41
N ALA A 295 12.22 4.98 -20.77
CA ALA A 295 12.67 6.29 -20.31
C ALA A 295 12.57 6.43 -18.79
N LEU A 296 11.48 5.96 -18.18
CA LEU A 296 11.32 5.92 -16.74
C LEU A 296 12.44 5.12 -16.08
N LEU A 297 12.65 3.87 -16.49
CA LEU A 297 13.66 2.99 -15.88
C LEU A 297 15.10 3.49 -16.12
N ALA A 298 15.42 3.91 -17.34
CA ALA A 298 16.74 4.47 -17.66
C ALA A 298 17.02 5.75 -16.85
N GLY A 299 15.99 6.60 -16.69
CA GLY A 299 16.11 7.82 -15.91
C GLY A 299 16.38 7.60 -14.42
N LEU A 300 16.06 6.42 -13.87
CA LEU A 300 16.38 6.09 -12.47
C LEU A 300 17.87 5.82 -12.24
N ASP A 301 18.59 5.38 -13.27
CA ASP A 301 20.03 5.09 -13.20
C ASP A 301 20.90 6.32 -13.52
N GLU A 302 20.32 7.41 -14.01
CA GLU A 302 21.06 8.61 -14.37
C GLU A 302 21.46 9.45 -13.14
N PRO A 303 22.71 9.95 -13.09
CA PRO A 303 23.14 10.84 -12.02
C PRO A 303 22.38 12.16 -12.10
N VAL A 304 21.64 12.47 -11.04
CA VAL A 304 20.92 13.74 -10.93
C VAL A 304 21.92 14.88 -10.72
N ARG A 305 21.68 16.04 -11.34
CA ARG A 305 22.45 17.26 -11.07
C ARG A 305 22.28 17.64 -9.60
N GLU A 306 23.34 17.54 -8.82
CA GLU A 306 23.35 18.01 -7.44
C GLU A 306 23.26 19.55 -7.43
N HIS A 307 22.21 20.10 -6.84
CA HIS A 307 22.27 21.47 -6.34
C HIS A 307 23.06 21.45 -5.03
N PRO A 308 24.14 22.22 -4.90
CA PRO A 308 24.88 22.28 -3.64
C PRO A 308 23.97 22.89 -2.58
N GLU A 309 23.98 22.28 -1.39
CA GLU A 309 23.34 22.73 -0.14
C GLU A 309 21.85 22.39 0.02
N GLN A 310 21.56 21.25 0.66
CA GLN A 310 20.35 21.08 1.50
C GLN A 310 20.38 19.85 2.44
N ASP A 311 21.29 18.89 2.27
CA ASP A 311 21.41 17.74 3.18
C ASP A 311 22.44 17.98 4.32
N ALA A 312 22.26 19.04 5.10
CA ALA A 312 22.95 19.20 6.38
C ALA A 312 21.96 18.95 7.53
N PRO A 313 22.23 17.99 8.45
CA PRO A 313 21.39 17.82 9.63
C PRO A 313 21.63 19.00 10.58
N GLY A 314 20.59 19.80 10.81
CA GLY A 314 20.50 20.76 11.91
C GLY A 314 19.91 20.10 13.16
#